data_AF-A0A7C5P549-F1
#
_entry.id   AF-A0A7C5P549-F1
#
_cell.length_a   1.000
_cell.length_b   1.000
_cell.length_c   1.000
_cell.angle_alpha   90.00
_cell.angle_beta   90.00
_cell.angle_gamma   90.00
#
_symmetry.space_group_name_H-M   'P 1'
#
loop_
_entity.id
_entity.type
_entity.pdbx_description
1 polymer ?
#
loop_
_entity_poly.entity_id
_entity_poly.type
_entity_poly.pdbx_seq_one_letter_code
_entity_poly.pdbx_strand_id
1 'polypeptide(L)'
;MFMLSAIKEIGKWQRNKYGKDDLNTLIREPKFEGGGYVVFIKVDVDKNAFDGVEKEDYDSAKVQRYLFRGGVSQGPNPTPVANIPNVKKGKIEEESRKNLESQIRKTFEGKIRKWFDKYSSKEKEDFFEKIKKILTENEDKIIEAIQNCLKNIGKKEGKLLTIKIKQNNEWKYIGDFEEFKKSLKEIENQKTISISASDKNCSICGMQKTLVSGDSSVFKFYTIDKPGFITGGFDENIAWKNFPVCPDCKLELEEGRKFIENNLVFEFYGLRYFLIPKLLLSSMDVKTEIIDILLDSKRIVSLKDRVKKRITSDNNEILGILADEKDVLTINFLFLRKEQNAERILLLIEDVFPSRIKKIFNAKDYVDKVFNNDSDRGFTFGAIRNFFYKSSEGKKESDLNKYFLEIINNIFKGRCLDFDFLLKFFMATIRKEFINDGYFMPRVKDALMDTMFLENLGLISFEEEAMQENIFETVFEKFGKSFESPIKRGVFLLGTLTQLLLKKQWADRNAKPFMKYLKGFKLDEKDIKALLPKVQNKLEEYGAFDKGKRLIASEASKYLLEAGEGWKMSTDEINFYFACGMNLVDDIEGVVYRKTNEKEE
;
A
#
# COMPACT_ATOMS: atom_id res chain seq x y z
N MET A 1 6.52 -14.10 14.09
CA MET A 1 7.73 -13.58 14.78
C MET A 1 8.82 -13.15 13.80
N PHE A 2 8.83 -13.69 12.57
CA PHE A 2 9.89 -13.44 11.57
C PHE A 2 9.93 -12.00 11.04
N MET A 3 8.78 -11.37 10.79
CA MET A 3 8.73 -9.98 10.32
C MET A 3 9.41 -8.99 11.30
N LEU A 4 9.06 -9.02 12.59
CA LEU A 4 9.65 -8.09 13.57
C LEU A 4 11.16 -8.32 13.74
N SER A 5 11.62 -9.57 13.61
CA SER A 5 13.05 -9.88 13.62
C SER A 5 13.78 -9.23 12.44
N ALA A 6 13.20 -9.27 11.23
CA ALA A 6 13.76 -8.57 10.06
C ALA A 6 13.80 -7.04 10.25
N ILE A 7 12.75 -6.45 10.83
CA ILE A 7 12.74 -5.01 11.16
C ILE A 7 13.83 -4.67 12.17
N LYS A 8 14.01 -5.51 13.20
CA LYS A 8 15.07 -5.35 14.19
C LYS A 8 16.46 -5.45 13.56
N GLU A 9 16.68 -6.35 12.61
CA GLU A 9 17.95 -6.44 11.86
C GLU A 9 18.24 -5.18 11.05
N ILE A 10 17.24 -4.61 10.36
CA ILE A 10 17.37 -3.33 9.65
C ILE A 10 17.79 -2.22 10.64
N GLY A 11 17.15 -2.16 11.79
CA GLY A 11 17.47 -1.15 12.80
C GLY A 11 18.86 -1.34 13.41
N LYS A 12 19.27 -2.58 13.70
CA LYS A 12 20.62 -2.90 14.16
C LYS A 12 21.67 -2.44 13.15
N TRP A 13 21.46 -2.78 11.87
CA TRP A 13 22.34 -2.33 10.78
C TRP A 13 22.41 -0.80 10.69
N GLN A 14 21.27 -0.11 10.76
CA GLN A 14 21.22 1.35 10.71
C GLN A 14 22.00 1.97 11.88
N ARG A 15 21.89 1.39 13.08
CA ARG A 15 22.63 1.85 14.26
C ARG A 15 24.14 1.65 14.10
N ASN A 16 24.55 0.48 13.59
CA ASN A 16 25.96 0.16 13.35
C ASN A 16 26.57 1.06 12.27
N LYS A 17 25.91 1.19 11.09
CA LYS A 17 26.42 1.95 9.93
C LYS A 17 26.67 3.43 10.26
N TYR A 18 25.83 4.02 11.10
CA TYR A 18 25.90 5.45 11.46
C TYR A 18 26.40 5.71 12.88
N GLY A 19 26.88 4.69 13.60
CA GLY A 19 27.34 4.83 14.98
C GLY A 19 26.29 5.44 15.92
N LYS A 20 25.00 5.13 15.72
CA LYS A 20 23.92 5.70 16.53
C LYS A 20 23.88 5.05 17.91
N ASP A 21 24.14 5.86 18.93
CA ASP A 21 23.91 5.47 20.32
C ASP A 21 22.40 5.42 20.65
N ASP A 22 22.09 5.07 21.89
CA ASP A 22 20.70 4.99 22.37
C ASP A 22 20.00 6.36 22.30
N LEU A 23 20.72 7.45 22.59
CA LEU A 23 20.15 8.80 22.57
C LEU A 23 19.72 9.20 21.16
N ASN A 24 20.60 8.97 20.19
CA ASN A 24 20.35 9.20 18.77
C ASN A 24 19.14 8.40 18.26
N THR A 25 18.91 7.23 18.84
CA THR A 25 17.76 6.37 18.54
C THR A 25 16.47 6.89 19.17
N LEU A 26 16.53 7.48 20.37
CA LEU A 26 15.34 8.05 21.00
C LEU A 26 14.86 9.30 20.27
N ILE A 27 15.77 10.17 19.85
CA ILE A 27 15.42 11.43 19.18
C ILE A 27 14.66 11.17 17.87
N ARG A 28 13.69 12.03 17.59
CA ARG A 28 12.85 11.97 16.39
C ARG A 28 12.90 13.30 15.64
N GLU A 29 12.68 13.24 14.35
CA GLU A 29 12.40 14.43 13.57
C GLU A 29 10.92 14.82 13.69
N PRO A 30 10.60 16.12 13.81
CA PRO A 30 9.23 16.58 13.72
C PRO A 30 8.68 16.34 12.30
N LYS A 31 7.43 15.88 12.22
CA LYS A 31 6.76 15.63 10.94
C LYS A 31 6.21 16.93 10.38
N PHE A 32 7.02 17.65 9.61
CA PHE A 32 6.60 18.84 8.88
C PHE A 32 6.26 18.49 7.43
N GLU A 33 5.11 18.97 6.94
CA GLU A 33 4.67 18.76 5.54
C GLU A 33 5.37 19.71 4.55
N GLY A 34 6.30 20.54 5.02
CA GLY A 34 7.12 21.52 4.27
C GLY A 34 8.24 22.06 5.16
N GLY A 35 8.80 23.22 4.81
CA GLY A 35 9.73 23.94 5.70
C GLY A 35 9.11 24.15 7.10
N GLY A 36 9.96 24.19 8.12
CA GLY A 36 9.54 24.35 9.50
C GLY A 36 10.43 25.31 10.26
N TYR A 37 9.92 25.85 11.36
CA TYR A 37 10.65 26.74 12.25
C TYR A 37 10.76 26.13 13.63
N VAL A 38 11.87 26.40 14.30
CA VAL A 38 12.03 26.19 15.73
C VAL A 38 11.90 27.54 16.43
N VAL A 39 10.97 27.61 17.38
CA VAL A 39 10.67 28.77 18.20
C VAL A 39 11.25 28.52 19.59
N PHE A 40 12.16 29.38 20.01
CA PHE A 40 12.87 29.30 21.29
C PHE A 40 12.34 30.33 22.27
N ILE A 41 11.92 29.86 23.43
CA ILE A 41 11.76 30.70 24.61
C ILE A 41 13.15 30.88 25.22
N LYS A 42 13.66 32.11 25.24
CA LYS A 42 15.00 32.42 25.72
C LYS A 42 14.98 32.67 27.23
N VAL A 43 15.73 31.86 27.97
CA VAL A 43 15.86 31.97 29.43
C VAL A 43 17.31 32.17 29.81
N ASP A 44 17.59 33.21 30.59
CA ASP A 44 18.90 33.53 31.15
C ASP A 44 18.92 33.05 32.61
N VAL A 45 19.59 31.91 32.85
CA VAL A 45 19.69 31.35 34.20
C VAL A 45 20.72 32.07 35.06
N ASP A 46 21.65 32.80 34.45
CA ASP A 46 22.65 33.61 35.18
C ASP A 46 21.97 34.83 35.82
N LYS A 47 20.98 35.42 35.11
CA LYS A 47 20.19 36.58 35.58
C LYS A 47 18.81 36.23 36.13
N ASN A 48 18.42 34.95 36.10
CA ASN A 48 17.06 34.49 36.40
C ASN A 48 15.98 35.26 35.64
N ALA A 49 16.16 35.44 34.32
CA ALA A 49 15.32 36.30 33.51
C ALA A 49 14.83 35.62 32.21
N PHE A 50 13.63 36.01 31.77
CA PHE A 50 13.14 35.72 30.42
C PHE A 50 13.67 36.79 29.45
N ASP A 51 14.32 36.36 28.36
CA ASP A 51 15.01 37.23 27.37
C ASP A 51 14.35 37.15 25.98
N GLY A 52 13.03 37.03 25.95
CA GLY A 52 12.24 37.07 24.72
C GLY A 52 12.13 35.73 23.97
N VAL A 53 11.66 35.81 22.73
CA VAL A 53 11.43 34.65 21.85
C VAL A 53 12.18 34.85 20.55
N GLU A 54 12.91 33.82 20.12
CA GLU A 54 13.68 33.78 18.88
C GLU A 54 13.13 32.66 17.99
N LYS A 55 13.25 32.82 16.67
CA LYS A 55 12.98 31.74 15.72
C LYS A 55 14.19 31.47 14.85
N GLU A 56 14.36 30.22 14.45
CA GLU A 56 15.28 29.82 13.39
C GLU A 56 14.58 28.82 12.46
N ASP A 57 15.07 28.69 11.23
CA ASP A 57 14.64 27.63 10.32
C ASP A 57 15.06 26.27 10.89
N TYR A 58 14.16 25.29 10.83
CA TYR A 58 14.46 23.93 11.26
C TYR A 58 15.55 23.34 10.37
N ASP A 59 16.62 22.90 11.01
CA ASP A 59 17.75 22.24 10.38
C ASP A 59 17.87 20.80 10.89
N SER A 60 17.74 19.82 9.98
CA SER A 60 17.87 18.40 10.33
C SER A 60 19.27 18.04 10.83
N ALA A 61 20.31 18.81 10.49
CA ALA A 61 21.65 18.64 11.04
C ALA A 61 21.72 18.98 12.54
N LYS A 62 20.78 19.79 13.05
CA LYS A 62 20.69 20.18 14.46
C LYS A 62 19.72 19.33 15.28
N VAL A 63 19.24 18.19 14.75
CA VAL A 63 18.25 17.32 15.43
C VAL A 63 18.67 16.95 16.86
N GLN A 64 19.97 16.73 17.07
CA GLN A 64 20.57 16.43 18.39
C GLN A 64 20.47 17.60 19.37
N ARG A 65 20.63 18.82 18.87
CA ARG A 65 20.53 20.05 19.66
C ARG A 65 19.08 20.35 20.05
N TYR A 66 18.12 20.03 19.18
CA TYR A 66 16.70 20.21 19.46
C TYR A 66 16.13 19.17 20.42
N LEU A 67 16.70 17.96 20.44
CA LEU A 67 16.33 16.87 21.36
C LEU A 67 14.82 16.54 21.36
N PHE A 68 14.18 16.58 20.18
CA PHE A 68 12.75 16.34 20.07
C PHE A 68 12.39 14.86 20.23
N ARG A 69 11.48 14.56 21.17
CA ARG A 69 10.79 13.26 21.28
C ARG A 69 9.31 13.52 21.49
N GLY A 70 8.45 13.02 20.61
CA GLY A 70 7.00 13.11 20.79
C GLY A 70 6.51 12.23 21.94
N GLY A 71 5.56 12.72 22.74
CA GLY A 71 4.93 11.98 23.84
C GLY A 71 3.43 11.78 23.65
N VAL A 72 2.72 11.51 24.76
CA VAL A 72 1.27 11.31 24.79
C VAL A 72 0.49 12.59 24.47
N SER A 73 -0.69 12.46 23.88
CA SER A 73 -1.47 13.62 23.39
C SER A 73 -1.77 14.67 24.48
N GLN A 74 -2.12 14.26 25.70
CA GLN A 74 -2.61 15.15 26.78
C GLN A 74 -1.60 15.43 27.91
N GLY A 75 -0.34 14.98 27.78
CA GLY A 75 0.72 15.18 28.79
C GLY A 75 2.00 15.73 28.17
N PRO A 76 3.00 16.11 29.00
CA PRO A 76 4.28 16.58 28.47
C PRO A 76 4.97 15.51 27.65
N ASN A 77 5.75 15.96 26.67
CA ASN A 77 6.64 15.08 25.91
C ASN A 77 7.78 14.56 26.83
N PRO A 78 8.60 13.59 26.42
CA PRO A 78 9.78 13.21 27.19
C PRO A 78 10.85 14.30 27.30
N THR A 79 10.80 15.32 26.43
CA THR A 79 11.61 16.55 26.50
C THR A 79 10.70 17.79 26.46
N PRO A 80 11.16 18.97 26.92
CA PRO A 80 10.41 20.23 26.84
C PRO A 80 10.47 20.80 25.40
N VAL A 81 9.99 20.00 24.45
CA VAL A 81 9.98 20.28 23.01
C VAL A 81 8.67 19.76 22.45
N ALA A 82 7.88 20.60 21.77
CA ALA A 82 6.59 20.17 21.25
C ALA A 82 6.19 20.90 19.96
N ASN A 83 5.51 20.17 19.07
CA ASN A 83 4.90 20.80 17.90
C ASN A 83 3.73 21.69 18.33
N ILE A 84 3.70 22.93 17.84
CA ILE A 84 2.50 23.76 17.90
C ILE A 84 1.59 23.32 16.74
N PRO A 85 0.39 22.80 17.01
CA PRO A 85 -0.52 22.37 15.95
C PRO A 85 -0.86 23.51 14.98
N ASN A 86 -0.90 23.19 13.68
CA ASN A 86 -1.30 24.16 12.67
C ASN A 86 -2.74 24.67 12.91
N VAL A 87 -2.95 25.95 12.62
CA VAL A 87 -4.24 26.63 12.82
C VAL A 87 -5.29 25.98 11.93
N LYS A 88 -6.40 25.51 12.52
CA LYS A 88 -7.55 25.06 11.75
C LYS A 88 -8.19 26.28 11.07
N LYS A 89 -8.50 26.21 9.76
CA LYS A 89 -9.18 27.30 9.04
C LYS A 89 -10.50 27.63 9.76
N GLY A 90 -10.57 28.78 10.44
CA GLY A 90 -11.84 29.41 10.84
C GLY A 90 -12.51 30.07 9.64
N LYS A 91 -13.79 30.43 9.77
CA LYS A 91 -14.50 31.17 8.69
C LYS A 91 -14.07 32.64 8.65
N ILE A 92 -13.53 33.17 9.76
CA ILE A 92 -13.09 34.56 9.95
C ILE A 92 -11.67 34.60 10.55
N GLU A 93 -10.91 35.67 10.29
CA GLU A 93 -9.52 35.83 10.78
C GLU A 93 -9.40 35.84 12.31
N GLU A 94 -10.38 36.43 13.01
CA GLU A 94 -10.36 36.51 14.47
C GLU A 94 -10.50 35.15 15.16
N GLU A 95 -11.32 34.25 14.60
CA GLU A 95 -11.41 32.85 15.06
C GLU A 95 -10.08 32.11 14.88
N SER A 96 -9.38 32.39 13.78
CA SER A 96 -8.06 31.81 13.52
C SER A 96 -7.03 32.31 14.53
N ARG A 97 -7.11 33.59 14.94
CA ARG A 97 -6.24 34.18 15.96
C ARG A 97 -6.49 33.58 17.34
N LYS A 98 -7.75 33.47 17.76
CA LYS A 98 -8.15 32.83 19.03
C LYS A 98 -7.77 31.35 19.06
N ASN A 99 -7.88 30.65 17.93
CA ASN A 99 -7.44 29.26 17.82
C ASN A 99 -5.92 29.13 18.01
N LEU A 100 -5.13 29.97 17.34
CA LEU A 100 -3.67 29.97 17.45
C LEU A 100 -3.22 30.25 18.90
N GLU A 101 -3.79 31.27 19.54
CA GLU A 101 -3.55 31.55 20.96
C GLU A 101 -3.84 30.33 21.84
N SER A 102 -5.00 29.70 21.65
CA SER A 102 -5.36 28.48 22.39
C SER A 102 -4.36 27.33 22.16
N GLN A 103 -3.87 27.14 20.93
CA GLN A 103 -2.84 26.12 20.64
C GLN A 103 -1.50 26.45 21.29
N ILE A 104 -1.09 27.72 21.28
CA ILE A 104 0.15 28.18 21.95
C ILE A 104 0.05 27.92 23.45
N ARG A 105 -1.03 28.36 24.10
CA ARG A 105 -1.26 28.12 25.54
C ARG A 105 -1.22 26.64 25.87
N LYS A 106 -1.97 25.81 25.15
CA LYS A 106 -1.97 24.34 25.32
C LYS A 106 -0.59 23.72 25.14
N THR A 107 0.21 24.22 24.20
CA THR A 107 1.54 23.68 23.93
C THR A 107 2.53 24.14 25.02
N PHE A 108 2.57 25.43 25.34
CA PHE A 108 3.44 25.98 26.36
C PHE A 108 3.12 25.38 27.74
N GLU A 109 1.88 25.53 28.22
CA GLU A 109 1.47 25.06 29.54
C GLU A 109 1.48 23.54 29.62
N GLY A 110 0.89 22.89 28.62
CA GLY A 110 0.64 21.45 28.63
C GLY A 110 1.86 20.59 28.27
N LYS A 111 2.83 21.13 27.52
CA LYS A 111 4.00 20.39 27.05
C LYS A 111 5.32 20.90 27.58
N ILE A 112 5.51 22.22 27.65
CA ILE A 112 6.79 22.82 28.09
C ILE A 112 6.79 22.98 29.60
N ARG A 113 5.90 23.79 30.17
CA ARG A 113 5.84 24.04 31.62
C ARG A 113 5.57 22.77 32.42
N LYS A 114 4.55 22.00 32.04
CA LYS A 114 4.24 20.70 32.67
C LYS A 114 5.41 19.71 32.68
N TRP A 115 6.34 19.81 31.72
CA TRP A 115 7.55 18.98 31.75
C TRP A 115 8.40 19.33 32.97
N PHE A 116 8.68 20.62 33.14
CA PHE A 116 9.40 21.12 34.31
C PHE A 116 8.64 20.83 35.60
N ASP A 117 7.32 21.00 35.65
CA ASP A 117 6.52 20.68 36.85
C ASP A 117 6.65 19.21 37.28
N LYS A 118 6.85 18.30 36.31
CA LYS A 118 6.92 16.86 36.54
C LYS A 118 8.32 16.38 36.88
N TYR A 119 9.35 16.99 36.28
CA TYR A 119 10.72 16.48 36.33
C TYR A 119 11.72 17.39 37.05
N SER A 120 11.33 18.60 37.47
CA SER A 120 12.14 19.40 38.38
C SER A 120 12.09 18.82 39.79
N SER A 121 13.21 18.92 40.51
CA SER A 121 13.23 18.58 41.93
C SER A 121 12.61 19.72 42.76
N LYS A 122 12.26 19.44 44.03
CA LYS A 122 11.77 20.50 44.95
C LYS A 122 12.89 21.36 45.55
N GLU A 123 14.15 21.10 45.19
CA GLU A 123 15.29 21.84 45.72
C GLU A 123 15.51 23.14 44.93
N LYS A 124 15.64 24.27 45.65
CA LYS A 124 15.74 25.61 45.04
C LYS A 124 16.99 25.83 44.18
N GLU A 125 18.03 25.01 44.35
CA GLU A 125 19.28 25.13 43.60
C GLU A 125 19.32 24.27 42.32
N ASP A 126 18.30 23.45 42.10
CA ASP A 126 18.17 22.58 40.93
C ASP A 126 18.07 23.39 39.63
N PHE A 127 18.82 22.94 38.62
CA PHE A 127 18.91 23.57 37.31
C PHE A 127 17.53 23.68 36.64
N PHE A 128 16.70 22.63 36.74
CA PHE A 128 15.36 22.64 36.18
C PHE A 128 14.37 23.50 36.97
N GLU A 129 14.50 23.59 38.30
CA GLU A 129 13.62 24.42 39.13
C GLU A 129 13.86 25.92 38.86
N LYS A 130 15.12 26.34 38.61
CA LYS A 130 15.42 27.72 38.19
C LYS A 130 14.70 28.09 36.89
N ILE A 131 14.78 27.21 35.88
CA ILE A 131 14.09 27.41 34.60
C ILE A 131 12.58 27.45 34.80
N LYS A 132 12.03 26.50 35.57
CA LYS A 132 10.60 26.44 35.89
C LYS A 132 10.08 27.74 36.51
N LYS A 133 10.84 28.32 37.45
CA LYS A 133 10.48 29.59 38.09
C LYS A 133 10.40 30.72 37.05
N ILE A 134 11.41 30.85 36.19
CA ILE A 134 11.43 31.86 35.11
C ILE A 134 10.22 31.69 34.18
N LEU A 135 9.91 30.45 33.77
CA LEU A 135 8.78 30.16 32.88
C LEU A 135 7.42 30.47 33.53
N THR A 136 7.29 30.22 34.83
CA THR A 136 6.04 30.43 35.57
C THR A 136 5.79 31.91 35.85
N GLU A 137 6.81 32.65 36.26
CA GLU A 137 6.71 34.09 36.55
C GLU A 137 6.48 34.96 35.29
N ASN A 138 6.81 34.45 34.11
CA ASN A 138 6.71 35.18 32.84
C ASN A 138 5.69 34.58 31.86
N GLU A 139 4.75 33.76 32.32
CA GLU A 139 3.82 32.99 31.48
C GLU A 139 3.09 33.84 30.42
N ASP A 140 2.38 34.90 30.82
CA ASP A 140 1.62 35.72 29.88
C ASP A 140 2.53 36.46 28.88
N LYS A 141 3.69 36.95 29.34
CA LYS A 141 4.70 37.60 28.48
C LYS A 141 5.26 36.64 27.45
N ILE A 142 5.53 35.39 27.85
CA ILE A 142 6.02 34.34 26.96
C ILE A 142 4.97 34.03 25.89
N ILE A 143 3.71 33.86 26.28
CA ILE A 143 2.62 33.53 25.35
C ILE A 143 2.44 34.65 24.32
N GLU A 144 2.47 35.91 24.75
CA GLU A 144 2.39 37.07 23.85
C GLU A 144 3.60 37.14 22.90
N ALA A 145 4.82 36.92 23.42
CA ALA A 145 6.03 36.91 22.61
C ALA A 145 6.02 35.79 21.55
N ILE A 146 5.55 34.59 21.90
CA ILE A 146 5.36 33.48 20.95
C ILE A 146 4.34 33.86 19.89
N GLN A 147 3.19 34.43 20.27
CA GLN A 147 2.18 34.87 19.31
C GLN A 147 2.75 35.88 18.31
N ASN A 148 3.50 36.88 18.79
CA ASN A 148 4.13 37.88 17.94
C ASN A 148 5.17 37.26 16.99
N CYS A 149 5.98 36.33 17.48
CA CYS A 149 6.96 35.60 16.67
C CYS A 149 6.29 34.80 15.53
N LEU A 150 5.15 34.17 15.82
CA LEU A 150 4.43 33.32 14.86
C LEU A 150 3.61 34.09 13.81
N LYS A 151 3.37 35.41 13.97
CA LYS A 151 2.62 36.23 12.99
C LYS A 151 3.21 36.16 11.58
N ASN A 152 4.54 36.03 11.48
CA ASN A 152 5.28 36.03 10.22
C ASN A 152 5.61 34.61 9.71
N ILE A 153 5.00 33.57 10.29
CA ILE A 153 5.16 32.18 9.85
C ILE A 153 3.87 31.73 9.16
N GLY A 154 4.01 31.09 8.01
CA GLY A 154 2.89 30.56 7.24
C GLY A 154 2.02 29.61 8.06
N LYS A 155 0.69 29.70 7.87
CA LYS A 155 -0.28 28.86 8.60
C LYS A 155 -0.07 27.35 8.40
N LYS A 156 0.57 26.96 7.28
CA LYS A 156 0.88 25.56 6.94
C LYS A 156 2.28 25.09 7.38
N GLU A 157 3.18 26.02 7.69
CA GLU A 157 4.57 25.68 8.03
C GLU A 157 4.66 25.03 9.41
N GLY A 158 5.57 24.08 9.55
CA GLY A 158 5.83 23.38 10.81
C GLY A 158 6.35 24.33 11.88
N LYS A 159 5.93 24.12 13.14
CA LYS A 159 6.33 24.96 14.28
C LYS A 159 6.71 24.07 15.45
N LEU A 160 7.99 24.03 15.81
CA LEU A 160 8.49 23.37 17.01
C LEU A 160 8.71 24.41 18.10
N LEU A 161 8.14 24.23 19.28
CA LEU A 161 8.39 25.07 20.45
C LEU A 161 9.38 24.38 21.38
N THR A 162 10.42 25.10 21.81
CA THR A 162 11.36 24.66 22.84
C THR A 162 11.98 25.86 23.56
N ILE A 163 12.98 25.62 24.40
CA ILE A 163 13.70 26.65 25.14
C ILE A 163 15.15 26.74 24.67
N LYS A 164 15.74 27.92 24.78
CA LYS A 164 17.19 28.16 24.58
C LYS A 164 17.69 28.82 25.85
N ILE A 165 18.79 28.31 26.40
CA ILE A 165 19.21 28.64 27.76
C ILE A 165 20.54 29.37 27.68
N LYS A 166 20.64 30.52 28.35
CA LYS A 166 21.90 31.22 28.54
C LYS A 166 22.50 30.86 29.87
N GLN A 167 23.70 30.29 29.83
CA GLN A 167 24.49 29.92 31.01
C GLN A 167 25.96 30.26 30.73
N ASN A 168 26.65 30.84 31.71
CA ASN A 168 28.02 31.33 31.56
C ASN A 168 28.16 32.30 30.37
N ASN A 169 27.15 33.17 30.21
CA ASN A 169 27.07 34.16 29.13
C ASN A 169 26.96 33.60 27.69
N GLU A 170 26.75 32.29 27.50
CA GLU A 170 26.56 31.66 26.18
C GLU A 170 25.15 31.09 26.00
N TRP A 171 24.55 31.30 24.82
CA TRP A 171 23.27 30.68 24.46
C TRP A 171 23.47 29.25 23.95
N LYS A 172 22.83 28.30 24.61
CA LYS A 172 22.90 26.87 24.29
C LYS A 172 21.52 26.29 24.03
N TYR A 173 21.46 25.29 23.17
CA TYR A 173 20.26 24.51 22.91
C TYR A 173 20.09 23.47 24.02
N ILE A 174 18.87 22.99 24.28
CA ILE A 174 18.66 21.98 25.34
C ILE A 174 19.46 20.69 25.12
N GLY A 175 19.70 20.31 23.86
CA GLY A 175 20.51 19.14 23.52
C GLY A 175 22.01 19.33 23.75
N ASP A 176 22.46 20.55 24.08
CA ASP A 176 23.86 20.79 24.47
C ASP A 176 24.10 20.49 25.97
N PHE A 177 23.04 20.31 26.77
CA PHE A 177 23.12 20.03 28.21
C PHE A 177 22.96 18.54 28.50
N GLU A 178 23.84 17.98 29.35
CA GLU A 178 23.81 16.57 29.73
C GLU A 178 22.60 16.22 30.62
N GLU A 179 22.10 17.19 31.39
CA GLU A 179 20.92 17.06 32.24
C GLU A 179 19.70 16.64 31.42
N PHE A 180 19.41 17.34 30.30
CA PHE A 180 18.27 16.99 29.43
C PHE A 180 18.47 15.64 28.72
N LYS A 181 19.70 15.31 28.30
CA LYS A 181 20.00 14.02 27.66
C LYS A 181 19.79 12.84 28.62
N LYS A 182 20.24 12.97 29.87
CA LYS A 182 20.05 11.97 30.93
C LYS A 182 18.57 11.83 31.29
N SER A 183 17.86 12.94 31.49
CA SER A 183 16.42 12.90 31.78
C SER A 183 15.63 12.21 30.66
N LEU A 184 15.94 12.45 29.38
CA LEU A 184 15.29 11.75 28.27
C LEU A 184 15.48 10.22 28.37
N LYS A 185 16.71 9.75 28.63
CA LYS A 185 17.00 8.31 28.79
C LYS A 185 16.25 7.72 29.97
N GLU A 186 16.26 8.39 31.11
CA GLU A 186 15.58 7.93 32.33
C GLU A 186 14.06 7.85 32.15
N ILE A 187 13.44 8.87 31.56
CA ILE A 187 11.99 8.91 31.32
C ILE A 187 11.53 7.78 30.41
N GLU A 188 12.27 7.50 29.33
CA GLU A 188 11.93 6.40 28.41
C GLU A 188 12.21 5.03 29.03
N ASN A 189 13.23 4.90 29.89
CA ASN A 189 13.50 3.68 30.65
C ASN A 189 12.44 3.40 31.72
N GLN A 190 11.97 4.41 32.46
CA GLN A 190 10.94 4.24 33.50
C GLN A 190 9.63 3.67 32.97
N LYS A 191 9.17 4.11 31.78
CA LYS A 191 8.01 3.52 31.10
C LYS A 191 8.17 2.04 30.81
N THR A 192 9.41 1.64 30.54
CA THR A 192 9.76 0.26 30.24
C THR A 192 9.76 -0.59 31.52
N ILE A 193 10.15 -0.03 32.66
CA ILE A 193 10.26 -0.72 33.96
C ILE A 193 8.89 -1.03 34.58
N SER A 194 7.89 -0.15 34.47
CA SER A 194 6.60 -0.31 35.17
C SER A 194 5.84 -1.60 34.82
N ILE A 195 6.08 -2.13 33.62
CA ILE A 195 5.51 -3.40 33.14
C ILE A 195 6.64 -4.28 32.60
N SER A 196 7.57 -4.59 33.48
CA SER A 196 8.75 -5.40 33.17
C SER A 196 8.87 -6.64 34.04
N ALA A 197 9.70 -7.56 33.57
CA ALA A 197 10.16 -8.69 34.35
C ALA A 197 11.66 -8.93 34.12
N SER A 198 12.31 -9.44 35.15
CA SER A 198 13.72 -9.80 35.11
C SER A 198 13.93 -11.25 34.70
N ASP A 199 15.07 -11.51 34.07
CA ASP A 199 15.57 -12.86 33.73
C ASP A 199 14.60 -13.68 32.89
N LYS A 200 13.93 -13.03 31.94
CA LYS A 200 13.00 -13.66 30.99
C LYS A 200 13.51 -13.61 29.57
N ASN A 201 12.96 -14.48 28.72
CA ASN A 201 13.31 -14.53 27.32
C ASN A 201 12.62 -13.40 26.55
N CYS A 202 13.41 -12.68 25.75
CA CYS A 202 12.87 -11.70 24.81
C CYS A 202 12.24 -12.43 23.61
N SER A 203 11.00 -12.07 23.28
CA SER A 203 10.26 -12.59 22.13
C SER A 203 10.82 -12.17 20.76
N ILE A 204 11.78 -11.25 20.70
CA ILE A 204 12.38 -10.81 19.43
C ILE A 204 13.72 -11.48 19.18
N CYS A 205 14.65 -11.40 20.14
CA CYS A 205 15.97 -12.02 20.00
C CYS A 205 16.05 -13.46 20.51
N GLY A 206 15.04 -13.96 21.22
CA GLY A 206 15.01 -15.30 21.81
C GLY A 206 15.91 -15.48 23.03
N MET A 207 16.80 -14.53 23.32
CA MET A 207 17.76 -14.62 24.43
C MET A 207 17.11 -14.26 25.76
N GLN A 208 17.59 -14.90 26.83
CA GLN A 208 17.31 -14.49 28.19
C GLN A 208 17.98 -13.14 28.45
N LYS A 209 17.22 -12.20 29.02
CA LYS A 209 17.64 -10.82 29.25
C LYS A 209 17.34 -10.43 30.69
N THR A 210 18.21 -9.59 31.24
CA THR A 210 18.07 -9.05 32.60
C THR A 210 16.77 -8.26 32.78
N LEU A 211 16.28 -7.64 31.71
CA LEU A 211 15.02 -6.90 31.68
C LEU A 211 14.29 -7.14 30.37
N VAL A 212 13.00 -7.47 30.46
CA VAL A 212 12.04 -7.42 29.34
C VAL A 212 10.82 -6.62 29.75
N SER A 213 10.18 -5.95 28.79
CA SER A 213 8.99 -5.14 29.02
C SER A 213 7.87 -5.50 28.06
N GLY A 214 6.62 -5.29 28.50
CA GLY A 214 5.43 -5.38 27.66
C GLY A 214 5.17 -4.13 26.82
N ASP A 215 5.84 -3.01 27.12
CA ASP A 215 5.75 -1.78 26.34
C ASP A 215 6.75 -1.80 25.19
N SER A 216 6.39 -2.45 24.08
CA SER A 216 7.12 -2.25 22.84
C SER A 216 6.70 -0.94 22.18
N SER A 217 5.40 -0.64 22.13
CA SER A 217 4.72 0.49 21.44
C SER A 217 5.29 0.94 20.08
N VAL A 218 6.18 0.14 19.47
CA VAL A 218 6.78 0.43 18.17
C VAL A 218 5.73 0.35 17.09
N PHE A 219 4.80 -0.61 17.19
CA PHE A 219 3.66 -0.76 16.28
C PHE A 219 2.33 -0.57 17.00
N LYS A 220 1.46 0.28 16.46
CA LYS A 220 0.17 0.65 17.09
C LYS A 220 -0.94 -0.38 16.83
N PHE A 221 -0.63 -1.47 16.14
CA PHE A 221 -1.51 -2.65 16.08
C PHE A 221 -1.39 -3.52 17.34
N TYR A 222 -0.35 -3.32 18.15
CA TYR A 222 -0.20 -3.90 19.48
C TYR A 222 -0.47 -2.82 20.52
N THR A 223 -1.38 -3.10 21.46
CA THR A 223 -1.74 -2.17 22.53
C THR A 223 -2.12 -2.95 23.78
N ILE A 224 -1.92 -2.33 24.94
CA ILE A 224 -2.28 -2.82 26.27
C ILE A 224 -3.15 -1.78 27.00
N ASP A 225 -3.72 -0.83 26.27
CA ASP A 225 -4.54 0.29 26.78
C ASP A 225 -5.88 -0.14 27.38
N LYS A 226 -6.33 -1.36 27.06
CA LYS A 226 -7.57 -1.94 27.58
C LYS A 226 -7.27 -3.29 28.22
N PRO A 227 -7.88 -3.60 29.38
CA PRO A 227 -7.66 -4.87 30.07
C PRO A 227 -7.88 -6.08 29.17
N GLY A 228 -8.89 -6.03 28.27
CA GLY A 228 -9.19 -7.11 27.31
C GLY A 228 -8.09 -7.44 26.30
N PHE A 229 -7.06 -6.61 26.15
CA PHE A 229 -5.88 -6.91 25.33
C PHE A 229 -4.77 -7.61 26.11
N ILE A 230 -4.91 -7.77 27.43
CA ILE A 230 -3.89 -8.33 28.32
C ILE A 230 -4.20 -9.80 28.57
N THR A 231 -3.30 -10.67 28.13
CA THR A 231 -3.38 -12.11 28.38
C THR A 231 -3.00 -12.39 29.85
N GLY A 232 -3.64 -13.38 30.47
CA GLY A 232 -3.35 -13.76 31.86
C GLY A 232 -4.29 -13.17 32.92
N GLY A 233 -5.53 -12.83 32.58
CA GLY A 233 -6.54 -12.40 33.55
C GLY A 233 -6.75 -10.89 33.63
N PHE A 234 -6.38 -10.15 32.58
CA PHE A 234 -6.62 -8.71 32.46
C PHE A 234 -5.85 -7.84 33.48
N ASP A 235 -4.74 -8.35 34.01
CA ASP A 235 -3.88 -7.63 34.98
C ASP A 235 -2.72 -6.91 34.28
N GLU A 236 -2.71 -5.58 34.39
CA GLU A 236 -1.70 -4.71 33.79
C GLU A 236 -0.26 -4.99 34.27
N ASN A 237 -0.09 -5.44 35.51
CA ASN A 237 1.24 -5.69 36.08
C ASN A 237 1.97 -6.86 35.39
N ILE A 238 1.22 -7.77 34.78
CA ILE A 238 1.76 -8.93 34.06
C ILE A 238 1.68 -8.76 32.53
N ALA A 239 1.33 -7.57 32.03
CA ALA A 239 1.21 -7.29 30.59
C ALA A 239 2.51 -7.58 29.81
N TRP A 240 3.66 -7.60 30.48
CA TRP A 240 4.94 -8.04 29.90
C TRP A 240 4.90 -9.45 29.31
N LYS A 241 3.99 -10.33 29.77
CA LYS A 241 3.83 -11.70 29.25
C LYS A 241 3.27 -11.74 27.83
N ASN A 242 2.50 -10.74 27.41
CA ASN A 242 1.91 -10.69 26.06
C ASN A 242 2.99 -10.70 24.97
N PHE A 243 3.98 -9.83 25.14
CA PHE A 243 5.01 -9.58 24.14
C PHE A 243 6.27 -9.05 24.85
N PRO A 244 7.05 -9.92 25.51
CA PRO A 244 8.23 -9.50 26.27
C PRO A 244 9.34 -9.06 25.33
N VAL A 245 9.76 -7.80 25.41
CA VAL A 245 10.83 -7.22 24.56
C VAL A 245 11.91 -6.60 25.43
N CYS A 246 13.19 -6.92 25.16
CA CYS A 246 14.30 -6.28 25.88
C CYS A 246 14.58 -4.86 25.34
N PRO A 247 15.20 -3.97 26.13
CA PRO A 247 15.49 -2.60 25.72
C PRO A 247 16.23 -2.49 24.38
N ASP A 248 17.26 -3.31 24.16
CA ASP A 248 18.04 -3.32 22.90
C ASP A 248 17.13 -3.56 21.68
N CYS A 249 16.30 -4.60 21.73
CA CYS A 249 15.39 -4.95 20.65
C CYS A 249 14.32 -3.88 20.44
N LYS A 250 13.87 -3.20 21.50
CA LYS A 250 12.92 -2.07 21.37
C LYS A 250 13.56 -0.93 20.57
N LEU A 251 14.79 -0.54 20.91
CA LEU A 251 15.52 0.52 20.20
C LEU A 251 15.82 0.14 18.74
N GLU A 252 16.27 -1.10 18.50
CA GLU A 252 16.50 -1.61 17.15
C GLU A 252 15.18 -1.65 16.34
N LEU A 253 14.07 -2.08 16.92
CA LEU A 253 12.76 -2.04 16.25
C LEU A 253 12.31 -0.61 15.93
N GLU A 254 12.53 0.36 16.83
CA GLU A 254 12.22 1.77 16.57
C GLU A 254 13.02 2.31 15.38
N GLU A 255 14.33 2.08 15.32
CA GLU A 255 15.15 2.52 14.18
C GLU A 255 14.77 1.80 12.89
N GLY A 256 14.55 0.49 12.94
CA GLY A 256 14.12 -0.28 11.78
C GLY A 256 12.79 0.22 11.22
N ARG A 257 11.82 0.50 12.10
CA ARG A 257 10.55 1.09 11.70
C ARG A 257 10.73 2.48 11.06
N LYS A 258 11.56 3.35 11.65
CA LYS A 258 11.85 4.68 11.07
C LYS A 258 12.45 4.57 9.67
N PHE A 259 13.42 3.66 9.50
CA PHE A 259 14.03 3.41 8.20
C PHE A 259 13.01 2.97 7.16
N ILE A 260 12.16 2.00 7.50
CA ILE A 260 11.10 1.52 6.61
C ILE A 260 10.11 2.64 6.26
N GLU A 261 9.64 3.42 7.24
CA GLU A 261 8.68 4.52 7.00
C GLU A 261 9.22 5.59 6.05
N ASN A 262 10.53 5.84 6.06
CA ASN A 262 11.16 6.86 5.23
C ASN A 262 11.55 6.32 3.84
N ASN A 263 11.92 5.04 3.76
CA ASN A 263 12.58 4.50 2.58
C ASN A 263 11.76 3.44 1.84
N LEU A 264 11.01 2.59 2.55
CA LEU A 264 10.43 1.35 2.04
C LEU A 264 8.89 1.31 2.16
N VAL A 265 8.25 2.45 1.99
CA VAL A 265 6.78 2.57 1.90
C VAL A 265 6.39 2.74 0.44
N PHE A 266 5.46 1.89 0.00
CA PHE A 266 4.99 1.83 -1.37
C PHE A 266 3.46 1.78 -1.43
N GLU A 267 2.92 2.05 -2.61
CA GLU A 267 1.49 2.02 -2.89
C GLU A 267 1.09 0.86 -3.80
N PHE A 268 -0.10 0.30 -3.55
CA PHE A 268 -0.68 -0.79 -4.32
C PHE A 268 -2.18 -0.51 -4.51
N TYR A 269 -2.51 0.27 -5.53
CA TYR A 269 -3.88 0.67 -5.91
C TYR A 269 -4.69 1.30 -4.77
N GLY A 270 -4.13 2.35 -4.16
CA GLY A 270 -4.70 3.05 -3.01
C GLY A 270 -4.43 2.39 -1.66
N LEU A 271 -3.74 1.24 -1.63
CA LEU A 271 -3.35 0.54 -0.40
C LEU A 271 -1.86 0.73 -0.14
N ARG A 272 -1.49 1.25 1.03
CA ARG A 272 -0.08 1.41 1.41
C ARG A 272 0.45 0.15 2.07
N TYR A 273 1.68 -0.21 1.74
CA TYR A 273 2.40 -1.30 2.39
C TYR A 273 3.83 -0.93 2.74
N PHE A 274 4.35 -1.61 3.75
CA PHE A 274 5.76 -1.62 4.09
C PHE A 274 6.42 -2.82 3.41
N LEU A 275 7.51 -2.57 2.70
CA LEU A 275 8.37 -3.61 2.16
C LEU A 275 9.48 -3.90 3.17
N ILE A 276 9.57 -5.14 3.63
CA ILE A 276 10.48 -5.54 4.71
C ILE A 276 11.39 -6.66 4.20
N PRO A 277 12.63 -6.33 3.76
CA PRO A 277 13.61 -7.34 3.35
C PRO A 277 14.11 -8.14 4.55
N LYS A 278 14.39 -9.41 4.34
CA LYS A 278 14.91 -10.36 5.34
C LYS A 278 15.99 -11.20 4.69
N LEU A 279 17.22 -11.15 5.17
CA LEU A 279 18.31 -11.97 4.64
C LEU A 279 18.22 -13.42 5.18
N LEU A 280 18.59 -14.40 4.37
CA LEU A 280 18.42 -15.82 4.71
C LEU A 280 19.62 -16.43 5.45
N LEU A 281 20.84 -16.02 5.08
CA LEU A 281 22.08 -16.70 5.49
C LEU A 281 23.12 -15.76 6.13
N SER A 282 22.84 -14.47 6.23
CA SER A 282 23.79 -13.45 6.68
C SER A 282 23.08 -12.31 7.38
N SER A 283 23.72 -11.68 8.36
CA SER A 283 23.21 -10.42 8.90
C SER A 283 23.30 -9.31 7.84
N MET A 284 22.44 -8.31 7.97
CA MET A 284 22.45 -7.13 7.09
C MET A 284 23.79 -6.37 7.11
N ASP A 285 24.57 -6.52 8.18
CA ASP A 285 25.92 -5.96 8.30
C ASP A 285 26.92 -6.53 7.26
N VAL A 286 26.64 -7.71 6.68
CA VAL A 286 27.57 -8.42 5.77
C VAL A 286 27.25 -8.18 4.28
N LYS A 287 26.03 -7.74 3.95
CA LYS A 287 25.59 -7.48 2.56
C LYS A 287 24.96 -6.10 2.41
N THR A 288 25.77 -5.06 2.63
CA THR A 288 25.37 -3.65 2.51
C THR A 288 24.84 -3.31 1.11
N GLU A 289 25.39 -3.95 0.07
CA GLU A 289 24.99 -3.76 -1.33
C GLU A 289 23.48 -3.93 -1.57
N ILE A 290 22.83 -4.89 -0.89
CA ILE A 290 21.39 -5.12 -1.03
C ILE A 290 20.58 -3.94 -0.48
N ILE A 291 21.00 -3.37 0.65
CA ILE A 291 20.31 -2.20 1.21
C ILE A 291 20.61 -0.95 0.41
N ASP A 292 21.83 -0.82 -0.08
CA ASP A 292 22.19 0.30 -0.96
C ASP A 292 21.37 0.22 -2.27
N ILE A 293 21.13 -0.97 -2.85
CA ILE A 293 20.18 -1.17 -3.97
C ILE A 293 18.76 -0.74 -3.59
N LEU A 294 18.27 -1.12 -2.41
CA LEU A 294 16.95 -0.69 -1.93
C LEU A 294 16.84 0.83 -1.79
N LEU A 295 17.93 1.50 -1.38
CA LEU A 295 18.00 2.96 -1.23
C LEU A 295 18.20 3.70 -2.56
N ASP A 296 19.03 3.15 -3.46
CA ASP A 296 19.39 3.71 -4.76
C ASP A 296 18.35 3.43 -5.84
N SER A 297 17.43 2.48 -5.61
CA SER A 297 16.23 2.25 -6.44
C SER A 297 15.44 3.53 -6.69
N LYS A 298 15.45 4.48 -5.74
CA LYS A 298 14.84 5.81 -5.86
C LYS A 298 15.62 6.75 -6.80
N ARG A 299 16.93 6.56 -6.96
CA ARG A 299 17.84 7.52 -7.62
C ARG A 299 18.27 7.15 -9.05
N ILE A 300 18.35 5.86 -9.42
CA ILE A 300 19.21 5.46 -10.56
C ILE A 300 18.49 4.91 -11.80
N VAL A 301 17.21 4.55 -11.76
CA VAL A 301 16.59 3.93 -12.96
C VAL A 301 16.05 5.01 -13.92
N SER A 302 16.42 4.91 -15.19
CA SER A 302 15.90 5.77 -16.26
C SER A 302 14.37 5.71 -16.29
N LEU A 303 13.70 6.85 -16.52
CA LEU A 303 12.22 6.91 -16.57
C LEU A 303 11.65 5.91 -17.58
N LYS A 304 12.36 5.62 -18.68
CA LYS A 304 11.92 4.67 -19.71
C LYS A 304 11.99 3.21 -19.26
N ASP A 305 13.02 2.83 -18.51
CA ASP A 305 13.13 1.45 -17.97
C ASP A 305 12.17 1.21 -16.79
N ARG A 306 11.85 2.27 -16.02
CA ARG A 306 10.85 2.22 -14.93
C ARG A 306 9.43 1.98 -15.42
N VAL A 307 9.02 2.66 -16.50
CA VAL A 307 7.67 2.46 -17.06
C VAL A 307 7.53 1.06 -17.66
N LYS A 308 8.59 0.55 -18.29
CA LYS A 308 8.59 -0.79 -18.90
C LYS A 308 8.32 -1.94 -17.94
N LYS A 309 8.84 -1.86 -16.71
CA LYS A 309 8.77 -2.91 -15.70
C LYS A 309 7.70 -2.66 -14.62
N ARG A 310 6.67 -1.85 -14.89
CA ARG A 310 5.65 -1.53 -13.88
C ARG A 310 4.53 -2.56 -13.83
N ILE A 311 4.20 -3.10 -12.65
CA ILE A 311 3.05 -4.02 -12.44
C ILE A 311 2.02 -3.52 -11.43
N THR A 312 2.33 -2.46 -10.67
CA THR A 312 1.49 -1.84 -9.64
C THR A 312 1.18 -0.38 -9.96
N SER A 313 0.39 0.28 -9.11
CA SER A 313 0.10 1.72 -9.23
C SER A 313 1.18 2.62 -8.63
N ASP A 314 2.33 2.10 -8.17
CA ASP A 314 3.40 2.95 -7.64
C ASP A 314 4.26 3.57 -8.77
N ASN A 315 4.53 4.87 -8.69
CA ASN A 315 5.41 5.55 -9.65
C ASN A 315 6.91 5.30 -9.35
N ASN A 316 7.23 4.90 -8.12
CA ASN A 316 8.58 4.54 -7.67
C ASN A 316 8.66 3.03 -7.40
N GLU A 317 8.05 2.22 -8.27
CA GLU A 317 7.95 0.78 -8.06
C GLU A 317 9.32 0.10 -7.93
N ILE A 318 9.45 -0.73 -6.88
CA ILE A 318 10.69 -1.45 -6.55
C ILE A 318 10.69 -2.92 -7.01
N LEU A 319 9.52 -3.49 -7.32
CA LEU A 319 9.38 -4.92 -7.58
C LEU A 319 10.17 -5.39 -8.81
N GLY A 320 10.22 -4.58 -9.87
CA GLY A 320 11.01 -4.91 -11.06
C GLY A 320 12.52 -5.01 -10.79
N ILE A 321 13.04 -4.24 -9.83
CA ILE A 321 14.45 -4.32 -9.40
C ILE A 321 14.65 -5.58 -8.57
N LEU A 322 13.75 -5.84 -7.62
CA LEU A 322 13.80 -7.03 -6.76
C LEU A 322 13.65 -8.34 -7.55
N ALA A 323 13.02 -8.31 -8.72
CA ALA A 323 12.90 -9.47 -9.60
C ALA A 323 14.26 -9.91 -10.20
N ASP A 324 15.21 -8.98 -10.32
CA ASP A 324 16.54 -9.25 -10.88
C ASP A 324 17.53 -9.76 -9.83
N GLU A 325 17.15 -9.72 -8.54
CA GLU A 325 17.96 -10.18 -7.42
C GLU A 325 18.00 -11.71 -7.29
N LYS A 326 19.03 -12.20 -6.59
CA LYS A 326 19.15 -13.62 -6.22
C LYS A 326 18.32 -13.94 -4.98
N ASP A 327 17.93 -15.20 -4.82
CA ASP A 327 17.21 -15.72 -3.64
C ASP A 327 18.10 -15.83 -2.38
N VAL A 328 18.83 -14.76 -2.07
CA VAL A 328 19.63 -14.58 -0.85
C VAL A 328 18.86 -13.85 0.25
N LEU A 329 17.66 -13.37 -0.09
CA LEU A 329 16.75 -12.65 0.78
C LEU A 329 15.30 -13.06 0.49
N THR A 330 14.43 -12.85 1.45
CA THR A 330 12.98 -12.85 1.26
C THR A 330 12.40 -11.48 1.60
N ILE A 331 11.23 -11.21 1.05
CA ILE A 331 10.55 -9.92 1.13
C ILE A 331 9.22 -10.15 1.82
N ASN A 332 8.95 -9.38 2.87
CA ASN A 332 7.64 -9.34 3.49
C ASN A 332 6.90 -8.06 3.09
N PHE A 333 5.60 -8.19 2.80
CA PHE A 333 4.71 -7.10 2.47
C PHE A 333 3.71 -6.90 3.59
N LEU A 334 3.82 -5.81 4.34
CA LEU A 334 2.91 -5.48 5.43
C LEU A 334 1.97 -4.35 5.01
N PHE A 335 0.74 -4.69 4.63
CA PHE A 335 -0.31 -3.73 4.30
C PHE A 335 -0.95 -3.18 5.59
N LEU A 336 -0.85 -1.87 5.79
CA LEU A 336 -1.34 -1.20 6.99
C LEU A 336 -2.34 -0.10 6.66
N ARG A 337 -3.43 -0.05 7.43
CA ARG A 337 -4.36 1.08 7.47
C ARG A 337 -4.20 1.83 8.78
N LYS A 338 -3.98 3.14 8.70
CA LYS A 338 -3.98 4.02 9.88
C LYS A 338 -5.42 4.41 10.19
N GLU A 339 -5.86 4.17 11.42
CA GLU A 339 -7.19 4.51 11.92
C GLU A 339 -7.03 5.35 13.18
N GLN A 340 -7.05 6.69 13.04
CA GLN A 340 -6.78 7.63 14.13
C GLN A 340 -5.46 7.32 14.87
N ASN A 341 -5.56 6.78 16.09
CA ASN A 341 -4.43 6.45 16.95
C ASN A 341 -4.03 4.96 16.88
N ALA A 342 -4.66 4.16 16.02
CA ALA A 342 -4.39 2.74 15.86
C ALA A 342 -3.87 2.41 14.46
N GLU A 343 -3.20 1.26 14.35
CA GLU A 343 -2.82 0.66 13.07
C GLU A 343 -3.55 -0.66 12.91
N ARG A 344 -4.17 -0.87 11.75
CA ARG A 344 -4.83 -2.13 11.39
C ARG A 344 -4.02 -2.82 10.32
N ILE A 345 -3.64 -4.07 10.58
CA ILE A 345 -3.04 -4.94 9.57
C ILE A 345 -4.15 -5.38 8.62
N LEU A 346 -3.99 -5.05 7.34
CA LEU A 346 -4.89 -5.49 6.27
C LEU A 346 -4.47 -6.85 5.72
N LEU A 347 -3.16 -7.02 5.49
CA LEU A 347 -2.55 -8.25 5.01
C LEU A 347 -1.05 -8.24 5.35
N LEU A 348 -0.51 -9.40 5.70
CA LEU A 348 0.92 -9.64 5.78
C LEU A 348 1.27 -10.81 4.85
N ILE A 349 2.00 -10.53 3.77
CA ILE A 349 2.56 -11.56 2.88
C ILE A 349 4.00 -11.78 3.31
N GLU A 350 4.30 -12.91 3.95
CA GLU A 350 5.66 -13.21 4.43
C GLU A 350 6.50 -13.93 3.36
N ASP A 351 7.82 -13.89 3.51
CA ASP A 351 8.78 -14.76 2.85
C ASP A 351 8.61 -14.93 1.32
N VAL A 352 8.46 -13.83 0.59
CA VAL A 352 8.44 -13.83 -0.89
C VAL A 352 9.86 -13.77 -1.44
N PHE A 353 10.24 -14.71 -2.28
CA PHE A 353 11.54 -14.73 -2.94
C PHE A 353 11.60 -13.82 -4.19
N PRO A 354 12.74 -13.17 -4.46
CA PRO A 354 13.04 -12.52 -5.75
C PRO A 354 12.65 -13.35 -6.98
N SER A 355 12.97 -14.65 -7.00
CA SER A 355 12.61 -15.55 -8.10
C SER A 355 11.08 -15.70 -8.30
N ARG A 356 10.28 -15.57 -7.24
CA ARG A 356 8.82 -15.55 -7.35
C ARG A 356 8.33 -14.26 -8.00
N ILE A 357 8.92 -13.13 -7.65
CA ILE A 357 8.64 -11.83 -8.29
C ILE A 357 9.04 -11.89 -9.77
N LYS A 358 10.18 -12.50 -10.09
CA LYS A 358 10.60 -12.74 -11.48
C LYS A 358 9.60 -13.56 -12.28
N LYS A 359 9.05 -14.64 -11.70
CA LYS A 359 7.98 -15.43 -12.35
C LYS A 359 6.72 -14.60 -12.62
N ILE A 360 6.35 -13.71 -11.69
CA ILE A 360 5.23 -12.78 -11.87
C ILE A 360 5.50 -11.84 -13.07
N PHE A 361 6.70 -11.28 -13.18
CA PHE A 361 7.06 -10.44 -14.32
C PHE A 361 7.09 -11.21 -15.64
N ASN A 362 7.61 -12.43 -15.66
CA ASN A 362 7.60 -13.26 -16.87
C ASN A 362 6.16 -13.54 -17.37
N ALA A 363 5.22 -13.81 -16.44
CA ALA A 363 3.81 -14.01 -16.79
C ALA A 363 3.16 -12.72 -17.32
N LYS A 364 3.49 -11.57 -16.72
CA LYS A 364 3.08 -10.25 -17.25
C LYS A 364 3.62 -10.05 -18.68
N ASP A 365 4.91 -10.26 -18.89
CA ASP A 365 5.55 -10.05 -20.20
C ASP A 365 4.96 -10.96 -21.28
N TYR A 366 4.54 -12.16 -20.92
CA TYR A 366 3.78 -13.06 -21.81
C TYR A 366 2.46 -12.44 -22.25
N VAL A 367 1.64 -11.97 -21.30
CA VAL A 367 0.36 -11.32 -21.59
C VAL A 367 0.55 -10.07 -22.45
N ASP A 368 1.54 -9.23 -22.15
CA ASP A 368 1.80 -8.01 -22.92
C ASP A 368 2.13 -8.29 -24.38
N LYS A 369 2.92 -9.33 -24.64
CA LYS A 369 3.23 -9.79 -26.00
C LYS A 369 1.97 -10.24 -26.74
N VAL A 370 1.09 -11.02 -26.10
CA VAL A 370 -0.13 -11.53 -26.72
C VAL A 370 -1.07 -10.39 -27.14
N PHE A 371 -1.21 -9.37 -26.30
CA PHE A 371 -2.12 -8.26 -26.54
C PHE A 371 -1.51 -7.11 -27.35
N ASN A 372 -0.28 -7.26 -27.86
CA ASN A 372 0.49 -6.19 -28.52
C ASN A 372 0.47 -4.89 -27.71
N ASN A 373 0.48 -5.00 -26.38
CA ASN A 373 0.51 -3.82 -25.54
C ASN A 373 1.96 -3.34 -25.51
N ASP A 374 2.21 -2.12 -25.98
CA ASP A 374 3.43 -1.42 -25.60
C ASP A 374 3.46 -1.35 -24.07
N SER A 375 4.67 -1.41 -23.52
CA SER A 375 4.90 -1.55 -22.08
C SER A 375 4.22 -0.49 -21.20
N ASP A 376 3.88 0.66 -21.78
CA ASP A 376 3.20 1.78 -21.11
C ASP A 376 1.67 1.55 -20.94
N ARG A 377 1.11 0.54 -21.62
CA ARG A 377 -0.31 0.13 -21.57
C ARG A 377 -0.47 -1.37 -21.27
N GLY A 378 0.59 -2.01 -20.79
CA GLY A 378 0.63 -3.43 -20.47
C GLY A 378 -0.24 -3.83 -19.28
N PHE A 379 -0.33 -5.14 -19.06
CA PHE A 379 -0.95 -5.77 -17.91
C PHE A 379 -0.34 -5.23 -16.62
N THR A 380 -1.20 -4.86 -15.69
CA THR A 380 -0.83 -4.56 -14.32
C THR A 380 -1.87 -5.20 -13.41
N PHE A 381 -1.61 -5.28 -12.11
CA PHE A 381 -2.63 -5.69 -11.14
C PHE A 381 -3.84 -4.74 -11.08
N GLY A 382 -3.83 -3.66 -11.88
CA GLY A 382 -4.94 -2.77 -12.12
C GLY A 382 -6.08 -3.46 -12.86
N ALA A 383 -5.77 -4.43 -13.74
CA ALA A 383 -6.78 -5.25 -14.41
C ALA A 383 -7.59 -6.04 -13.37
N ILE A 384 -6.92 -6.79 -12.49
CA ILE A 384 -7.54 -7.43 -11.31
C ILE A 384 -8.28 -6.41 -10.44
N ARG A 385 -7.64 -5.27 -10.13
CA ARG A 385 -8.22 -4.25 -9.26
C ARG A 385 -9.57 -3.75 -9.75
N ASN A 386 -9.77 -3.65 -11.07
CA ASN A 386 -11.02 -3.18 -11.66
C ASN A 386 -12.22 -4.06 -11.28
N PHE A 387 -12.02 -5.37 -11.06
CA PHE A 387 -13.07 -6.30 -10.63
C PHE A 387 -13.24 -6.39 -9.11
N PHE A 388 -12.18 -6.07 -8.35
CA PHE A 388 -12.14 -6.20 -6.89
C PHE A 388 -11.97 -4.84 -6.17
N TYR A 389 -12.53 -3.76 -6.75
CA TYR A 389 -12.54 -2.44 -6.12
C TYR A 389 -13.79 -2.21 -5.26
N LYS A 390 -14.99 -2.25 -5.87
CA LYS A 390 -16.27 -1.98 -5.21
C LYS A 390 -17.35 -2.93 -5.68
N SER A 391 -18.24 -3.35 -4.79
CA SER A 391 -19.41 -4.16 -5.18
C SER A 391 -20.46 -3.37 -5.96
N SER A 392 -20.49 -2.04 -5.81
CA SER A 392 -21.40 -1.13 -6.52
C SER A 392 -20.88 0.31 -6.52
N GLU A 393 -21.30 1.12 -7.50
CA GLU A 393 -20.83 2.51 -7.67
C GLU A 393 -21.21 3.44 -6.52
N GLY A 394 -22.37 3.19 -5.87
CA GLY A 394 -22.86 4.01 -4.76
C GLY A 394 -22.05 3.87 -3.46
N LYS A 395 -21.15 2.87 -3.36
CA LYS A 395 -20.31 2.71 -2.18
C LYS A 395 -19.16 3.71 -2.20
N LYS A 396 -19.04 4.50 -1.13
CA LYS A 396 -17.91 5.44 -0.96
C LYS A 396 -16.60 4.69 -0.74
N GLU A 397 -16.62 3.62 0.05
CA GLU A 397 -15.44 2.83 0.40
C GLU A 397 -15.24 1.62 -0.52
N SER A 398 -13.99 1.19 -0.68
CA SER A 398 -13.62 -0.04 -1.39
C SER A 398 -13.84 -1.25 -0.49
N ASP A 399 -14.99 -1.90 -0.65
CA ASP A 399 -15.45 -3.01 0.18
C ASP A 399 -14.92 -4.38 -0.29
N LEU A 400 -14.43 -4.47 -1.52
CA LEU A 400 -13.82 -5.70 -2.07
C LEU A 400 -12.31 -5.80 -1.82
N ASN A 401 -11.72 -4.85 -1.08
CA ASN A 401 -10.29 -4.85 -0.73
C ASN A 401 -9.80 -6.17 -0.12
N LYS A 402 -10.64 -6.86 0.66
CA LYS A 402 -10.27 -8.14 1.27
C LYS A 402 -10.01 -9.21 0.21
N TYR A 403 -10.92 -9.36 -0.75
CA TYR A 403 -10.76 -10.32 -1.85
C TYR A 403 -9.61 -9.95 -2.77
N PHE A 404 -9.45 -8.66 -3.07
CA PHE A 404 -8.30 -8.18 -3.84
C PHE A 404 -6.98 -8.58 -3.18
N LEU A 405 -6.81 -8.26 -1.88
CA LEU A 405 -5.62 -8.59 -1.12
C LEU A 405 -5.39 -10.11 -1.01
N GLU A 406 -6.44 -10.91 -0.92
CA GLU A 406 -6.35 -12.37 -0.90
C GLU A 406 -5.84 -12.95 -2.24
N ILE A 407 -6.34 -12.42 -3.37
CA ILE A 407 -5.82 -12.76 -4.70
C ILE A 407 -4.34 -12.37 -4.82
N ILE A 408 -3.98 -11.16 -4.40
CA ILE A 408 -2.57 -10.71 -4.37
C ILE A 408 -1.72 -11.62 -3.48
N ASN A 409 -2.20 -12.01 -2.29
CA ASN A 409 -1.50 -12.96 -1.43
C ASN A 409 -1.24 -14.29 -2.15
N ASN A 410 -2.24 -14.85 -2.82
CA ASN A 410 -2.09 -16.11 -3.56
C ASN A 410 -1.13 -15.98 -4.75
N ILE A 411 -1.16 -14.84 -5.44
CA ILE A 411 -0.19 -14.51 -6.50
C ILE A 411 1.23 -14.45 -5.93
N PHE A 412 1.49 -13.74 -4.85
CA PHE A 412 2.83 -13.65 -4.28
C PHE A 412 3.28 -14.96 -3.60
N LYS A 413 2.36 -15.80 -3.12
CA LYS A 413 2.67 -17.09 -2.49
C LYS A 413 2.67 -18.28 -3.45
N GLY A 414 2.21 -18.13 -4.68
CA GLY A 414 2.11 -19.25 -5.63
C GLY A 414 1.02 -20.26 -5.26
N ARG A 415 -0.10 -19.78 -4.72
CA ARG A 415 -1.24 -20.64 -4.34
C ARG A 415 -2.31 -20.61 -5.43
N CYS A 416 -2.92 -21.75 -5.69
CA CYS A 416 -3.99 -21.86 -6.67
C CYS A 416 -5.19 -20.96 -6.32
N LEU A 417 -5.87 -20.49 -7.35
CA LEU A 417 -7.08 -19.69 -7.28
C LEU A 417 -8.24 -20.47 -7.90
N ASP A 418 -9.43 -20.25 -7.38
CA ASP A 418 -10.67 -20.78 -7.95
C ASP A 418 -11.11 -19.89 -9.12
N PHE A 419 -11.10 -20.46 -10.33
CA PHE A 419 -11.51 -19.74 -11.53
C PHE A 419 -12.99 -19.36 -11.51
N ASP A 420 -13.88 -20.22 -11.00
CA ASP A 420 -15.31 -19.93 -10.86
C ASP A 420 -15.56 -18.76 -9.90
N PHE A 421 -14.73 -18.64 -8.85
CA PHE A 421 -14.76 -17.48 -7.97
C PHE A 421 -14.42 -16.20 -8.74
N LEU A 422 -13.36 -16.18 -9.54
CA LEU A 422 -12.95 -15.02 -10.33
C LEU A 422 -14.02 -14.63 -11.38
N LEU A 423 -14.57 -15.62 -12.07
CA LEU A 423 -15.60 -15.45 -13.10
C LEU A 423 -16.83 -14.71 -12.57
N LYS A 424 -17.27 -14.99 -11.34
CA LYS A 424 -18.39 -14.29 -10.71
C LYS A 424 -18.17 -12.77 -10.69
N PHE A 425 -16.96 -12.30 -10.37
CA PHE A 425 -16.63 -10.88 -10.32
C PHE A 425 -16.37 -10.28 -11.70
N PHE A 426 -15.72 -11.04 -12.59
CA PHE A 426 -15.53 -10.64 -13.99
C PHE A 426 -16.87 -10.40 -14.65
N MET A 427 -17.77 -11.38 -14.60
CA MET A 427 -19.08 -11.31 -15.23
C MET A 427 -20.01 -10.32 -14.54
N ALA A 428 -19.95 -10.15 -13.23
CA ALA A 428 -20.72 -9.08 -12.57
C ALA A 428 -20.38 -7.70 -13.15
N THR A 429 -19.08 -7.40 -13.33
CA THR A 429 -18.61 -6.14 -13.88
C THR A 429 -18.93 -6.02 -15.38
N ILE A 430 -18.67 -7.05 -16.18
CA ILE A 430 -18.97 -7.06 -17.63
C ILE A 430 -20.47 -6.87 -17.88
N ARG A 431 -21.32 -7.60 -17.15
CA ARG A 431 -22.79 -7.48 -17.24
C ARG A 431 -23.27 -6.09 -16.90
N LYS A 432 -22.73 -5.50 -15.83
CA LYS A 432 -23.08 -4.14 -15.41
C LYS A 432 -22.81 -3.14 -16.53
N GLU A 433 -21.61 -3.17 -17.12
CA GLU A 433 -21.27 -2.27 -18.22
C GLU A 433 -22.14 -2.55 -19.46
N PHE A 434 -22.40 -3.82 -19.77
CA PHE A 434 -23.26 -4.21 -20.90
C PHE A 434 -24.72 -3.73 -20.74
N ILE A 435 -25.32 -3.92 -19.56
CA ILE A 435 -26.73 -3.59 -19.29
C ILE A 435 -26.94 -2.07 -19.31
N ASN A 436 -25.95 -1.30 -18.89
CA ASN A 436 -26.03 0.17 -18.85
C ASN A 436 -25.72 0.84 -20.21
N ASP A 437 -25.73 0.07 -21.31
CA ASP A 437 -25.25 0.50 -22.64
C ASP A 437 -23.82 1.10 -22.61
N GLY A 438 -23.04 0.71 -21.60
CA GLY A 438 -21.65 1.11 -21.41
C GLY A 438 -20.71 0.33 -22.32
N TYR A 439 -19.48 0.83 -22.45
CA TYR A 439 -18.44 0.15 -23.23
C TYR A 439 -17.81 -0.97 -22.39
N PHE A 440 -18.36 -2.18 -22.49
CA PHE A 440 -17.95 -3.36 -21.71
C PHE A 440 -16.67 -4.06 -22.23
N MET A 441 -16.29 -3.82 -23.49
CA MET A 441 -15.14 -4.46 -24.15
C MET A 441 -13.82 -4.33 -23.38
N PRO A 442 -13.44 -3.17 -22.81
CA PRO A 442 -12.24 -3.07 -21.97
C PRO A 442 -12.29 -3.95 -20.73
N ARG A 443 -13.47 -4.19 -20.15
CA ARG A 443 -13.61 -5.11 -19.01
C ARG A 443 -13.42 -6.56 -19.46
N VAL A 444 -13.89 -6.94 -20.65
CA VAL A 444 -13.64 -8.28 -21.20
C VAL A 444 -12.15 -8.46 -21.46
N LYS A 445 -11.47 -7.45 -22.02
CA LYS A 445 -10.01 -7.47 -22.21
C LYS A 445 -9.27 -7.64 -20.88
N ASP A 446 -9.62 -6.88 -19.85
CA ASP A 446 -9.02 -7.00 -18.51
C ASP A 446 -9.19 -8.41 -17.93
N ALA A 447 -10.39 -8.98 -18.00
CA ALA A 447 -10.66 -10.32 -17.49
C ALA A 447 -9.88 -11.41 -18.27
N LEU A 448 -9.73 -11.26 -19.59
CA LEU A 448 -8.93 -12.20 -20.39
C LEU A 448 -7.43 -12.08 -20.06
N MET A 449 -6.92 -10.86 -19.88
CA MET A 449 -5.53 -10.64 -19.45
C MET A 449 -5.28 -11.23 -18.06
N ASP A 450 -6.21 -11.05 -17.11
CA ASP A 450 -6.13 -11.64 -15.77
C ASP A 450 -6.09 -13.18 -15.85
N THR A 451 -6.99 -13.79 -16.62
CA THR A 451 -7.04 -15.25 -16.81
C THR A 451 -5.73 -15.77 -17.37
N MET A 452 -5.23 -15.20 -18.47
CA MET A 452 -3.96 -15.62 -19.08
C MET A 452 -2.77 -15.42 -18.16
N PHE A 453 -2.73 -14.31 -17.42
CA PHE A 453 -1.68 -14.04 -16.44
C PHE A 453 -1.66 -15.12 -15.35
N LEU A 454 -2.82 -15.45 -14.79
CA LEU A 454 -2.94 -16.45 -13.72
C LEU A 454 -2.65 -17.87 -14.22
N GLU A 455 -3.06 -18.19 -15.44
CA GLU A 455 -2.79 -19.47 -16.10
C GLU A 455 -1.29 -19.64 -16.35
N ASN A 456 -0.65 -18.65 -16.97
CA ASN A 456 0.78 -18.67 -17.26
C ASN A 456 1.65 -18.71 -15.98
N LEU A 457 1.16 -18.09 -14.91
CA LEU A 457 1.78 -18.15 -13.59
C LEU A 457 1.54 -19.48 -12.84
N GLY A 458 0.70 -20.36 -13.38
CA GLY A 458 0.35 -21.68 -12.84
C GLY A 458 -0.59 -21.64 -11.65
N LEU A 459 -1.44 -20.61 -11.54
CA LEU A 459 -2.37 -20.43 -10.42
C LEU A 459 -3.80 -20.87 -10.73
N ILE A 460 -4.13 -20.99 -12.01
CA ILE A 460 -5.33 -21.65 -12.51
C ILE A 460 -4.92 -22.65 -13.59
N SER A 461 -5.73 -23.69 -13.78
CA SER A 461 -5.49 -24.73 -14.77
C SER A 461 -6.78 -25.06 -15.50
N PHE A 462 -6.65 -25.39 -16.77
CA PHE A 462 -7.75 -25.85 -17.61
C PHE A 462 -7.50 -27.31 -18.02
N GLU A 463 -8.57 -28.09 -18.17
CA GLU A 463 -8.49 -29.43 -18.76
C GLU A 463 -8.26 -29.31 -20.27
N GLU A 464 -7.40 -30.18 -20.81
CA GLU A 464 -7.03 -30.20 -22.23
C GLU A 464 -7.78 -31.32 -22.96
N GLU A 465 -8.46 -30.99 -24.05
CA GLU A 465 -9.05 -31.97 -24.97
C GLU A 465 -8.33 -31.91 -26.32
N ALA A 466 -7.91 -33.07 -26.84
CA ALA A 466 -7.31 -33.15 -28.17
C ALA A 466 -8.36 -32.82 -29.23
N MET A 467 -8.14 -31.75 -30.00
CA MET A 467 -9.06 -31.27 -31.04
C MET A 467 -8.44 -31.30 -32.42
N GLN A 468 -9.28 -31.36 -33.44
CA GLN A 468 -8.86 -31.24 -34.83
C GLN A 468 -8.51 -29.79 -35.16
N GLU A 469 -7.35 -29.58 -35.80
CA GLU A 469 -6.92 -28.27 -36.28
C GLU A 469 -7.93 -27.67 -37.26
N ASN A 470 -8.19 -26.36 -37.15
CA ASN A 470 -8.97 -25.61 -38.12
C ASN A 470 -8.32 -24.26 -38.46
N ILE A 471 -8.98 -23.49 -39.32
CA ILE A 471 -8.46 -22.19 -39.78
C ILE A 471 -8.32 -21.14 -38.65
N PHE A 472 -9.03 -21.32 -37.53
CA PHE A 472 -9.00 -20.44 -36.37
C PHE A 472 -8.02 -20.91 -35.31
N GLU A 473 -7.29 -22.01 -35.53
CA GLU A 473 -6.36 -22.59 -34.57
C GLU A 473 -5.32 -21.56 -34.10
N THR A 474 -4.79 -20.79 -35.05
CA THR A 474 -3.82 -19.71 -34.75
C THR A 474 -4.35 -18.64 -33.80
N VAL A 475 -5.68 -18.42 -33.75
CA VAL A 475 -6.32 -17.51 -32.79
C VAL A 475 -6.49 -18.19 -31.44
N PHE A 476 -6.88 -19.47 -31.40
CA PHE A 476 -7.03 -20.19 -30.14
C PHE A 476 -5.69 -20.41 -29.44
N GLU A 477 -4.66 -20.84 -30.17
CA GLU A 477 -3.30 -21.04 -29.66
C GLU A 477 -2.70 -19.76 -29.07
N LYS A 478 -3.02 -18.59 -29.66
CA LYS A 478 -2.56 -17.28 -29.17
C LYS A 478 -2.98 -17.01 -27.71
N PHE A 479 -4.11 -17.55 -27.28
CA PHE A 479 -4.65 -17.35 -25.92
C PHE A 479 -4.44 -18.55 -24.98
N GLY A 480 -3.65 -19.54 -25.38
CA GLY A 480 -3.23 -20.68 -24.54
C GLY A 480 -4.36 -21.67 -24.22
N LYS A 481 -4.27 -22.32 -23.05
CA LYS A 481 -5.16 -23.45 -22.68
C LYS A 481 -6.58 -23.03 -22.34
N SER A 482 -6.80 -21.72 -22.23
CA SER A 482 -8.12 -21.11 -22.06
C SER A 482 -9.12 -21.51 -23.17
N PHE A 483 -8.68 -21.98 -24.35
CA PHE A 483 -9.56 -22.43 -25.45
C PHE A 483 -9.44 -23.92 -25.80
N GLU A 484 -8.94 -24.76 -24.89
CA GLU A 484 -8.71 -26.20 -25.15
C GLU A 484 -9.92 -27.13 -24.94
N SER A 485 -11.14 -26.60 -25.08
CA SER A 485 -12.36 -27.43 -25.08
C SER A 485 -13.31 -27.00 -26.22
N PRO A 486 -13.98 -27.96 -26.91
CA PRO A 486 -14.92 -27.65 -27.98
C PRO A 486 -16.02 -26.66 -27.55
N ILE A 487 -16.55 -26.79 -26.33
CA ILE A 487 -17.59 -25.88 -25.81
C ILE A 487 -17.07 -24.44 -25.83
N LYS A 488 -15.85 -24.20 -25.34
CA LYS A 488 -15.25 -22.86 -25.24
C LYS A 488 -15.05 -22.24 -26.61
N ARG A 489 -14.51 -23.00 -27.57
CA ARG A 489 -14.31 -22.54 -28.97
C ARG A 489 -15.64 -22.25 -29.67
N GLY A 490 -16.63 -23.13 -29.53
CA GLY A 490 -17.95 -22.96 -30.14
C GLY A 490 -18.69 -21.73 -29.58
N VAL A 491 -18.70 -21.56 -28.26
CA VAL A 491 -19.30 -20.40 -27.59
C VAL A 491 -18.58 -19.09 -27.97
N PHE A 492 -17.25 -19.11 -28.06
CA PHE A 492 -16.44 -17.97 -28.50
C PHE A 492 -16.76 -17.55 -29.95
N LEU A 493 -16.78 -18.50 -30.89
CA LEU A 493 -17.10 -18.20 -32.29
C LEU A 493 -18.54 -17.70 -32.46
N LEU A 494 -19.49 -18.22 -31.67
CA LEU A 494 -20.85 -17.69 -31.65
C LEU A 494 -20.91 -16.25 -31.12
N GLY A 495 -20.14 -15.93 -30.07
CA GLY A 495 -19.97 -14.57 -29.58
C GLY A 495 -19.42 -13.63 -30.66
N THR A 496 -18.40 -14.09 -31.38
CA THR A 496 -17.80 -13.38 -32.52
C THR A 496 -18.84 -13.07 -33.60
N LEU A 497 -19.58 -14.09 -34.04
CA LEU A 497 -20.62 -13.95 -35.05
C LEU A 497 -21.73 -12.99 -34.60
N THR A 498 -22.10 -13.04 -33.32
CA THR A 498 -23.06 -12.13 -32.72
C THR A 498 -22.56 -10.69 -32.76
N GLN A 499 -21.30 -10.44 -32.44
CA GLN A 499 -20.73 -9.09 -32.51
C GLN A 499 -20.72 -8.54 -33.95
N LEU A 500 -20.43 -9.38 -34.94
CA LEU A 500 -20.51 -8.98 -36.36
C LEU A 500 -21.92 -8.53 -36.76
N LEU A 501 -22.95 -9.25 -36.29
CA LEU A 501 -24.34 -8.83 -36.47
C LEU A 501 -24.60 -7.47 -35.80
N LEU A 502 -24.14 -7.26 -34.57
CA LEU A 502 -24.33 -6.00 -33.84
C LEU A 502 -23.59 -4.82 -34.50
N LYS A 503 -22.38 -5.05 -35.03
CA LYS A 503 -21.65 -4.05 -35.85
C LYS A 503 -22.48 -3.65 -37.07
N LYS A 504 -23.05 -4.63 -37.79
CA LYS A 504 -23.91 -4.38 -38.96
C LYS A 504 -25.20 -3.63 -38.61
N GLN A 505 -25.90 -4.02 -37.54
CA GLN A 505 -27.11 -3.34 -37.09
C GLN A 505 -26.86 -1.86 -36.74
N TRP A 506 -25.74 -1.59 -36.08
CA TRP A 506 -25.33 -0.24 -35.76
C TRP A 506 -25.02 0.57 -37.01
N ALA A 507 -24.27 0.01 -37.96
CA ALA A 507 -23.95 0.69 -39.23
C ALA A 507 -25.20 1.06 -40.04
N ASP A 508 -26.21 0.19 -40.06
CA ASP A 508 -27.41 0.40 -40.88
C ASP A 508 -28.48 1.27 -40.19
N ARG A 509 -28.60 1.19 -38.86
CA ARG A 509 -29.76 1.75 -38.12
C ARG A 509 -29.39 2.58 -36.90
N ASN A 510 -28.10 2.75 -36.61
CA ASN A 510 -27.58 3.40 -35.40
C ASN A 510 -28.22 2.85 -34.10
N ALA A 511 -28.61 1.57 -34.12
CA ALA A 511 -29.26 0.87 -33.03
C ALA A 511 -28.92 -0.63 -33.09
N LYS A 512 -28.93 -1.31 -31.93
CA LYS A 512 -28.56 -2.73 -31.81
C LYS A 512 -29.71 -3.57 -31.20
N PRO A 513 -30.87 -3.68 -31.88
CA PRO A 513 -32.06 -4.35 -31.33
C PRO A 513 -31.83 -5.84 -31.00
N PHE A 514 -30.79 -6.46 -31.54
CA PHE A 514 -30.46 -7.86 -31.22
C PHE A 514 -29.89 -8.05 -29.80
N MET A 515 -29.41 -6.99 -29.14
CA MET A 515 -28.90 -7.06 -27.75
C MET A 515 -29.90 -7.69 -26.77
N LYS A 516 -31.21 -7.50 -26.99
CA LYS A 516 -32.28 -8.08 -26.15
C LYS A 516 -32.25 -9.61 -26.08
N TYR A 517 -31.68 -10.28 -27.09
CA TYR A 517 -31.58 -11.73 -27.12
C TYR A 517 -30.40 -12.27 -26.31
N LEU A 518 -29.47 -11.40 -25.86
CA LEU A 518 -28.29 -11.79 -25.09
C LEU A 518 -28.58 -11.92 -23.59
N LYS A 519 -29.81 -11.64 -23.16
CA LYS A 519 -30.28 -11.76 -21.76
C LYS A 519 -29.36 -11.11 -20.72
N GLY A 520 -28.70 -10.00 -21.08
CA GLY A 520 -27.72 -9.35 -20.21
C GLY A 520 -26.57 -10.28 -19.80
N PHE A 521 -26.08 -11.11 -20.74
CA PHE A 521 -25.08 -12.15 -20.52
C PHE A 521 -25.44 -13.17 -19.43
N LYS A 522 -26.69 -13.65 -19.47
CA LYS A 522 -27.18 -14.78 -18.65
C LYS A 522 -27.68 -15.92 -19.54
N LEU A 523 -26.91 -16.26 -20.56
CA LEU A 523 -27.20 -17.35 -21.50
C LEU A 523 -26.78 -18.69 -20.87
N ASP A 524 -27.68 -19.67 -20.85
CA ASP A 524 -27.35 -21.06 -20.54
C ASP A 524 -27.07 -21.90 -21.81
N GLU A 525 -26.79 -23.19 -21.66
CA GLU A 525 -26.55 -24.11 -22.80
C GLU A 525 -27.70 -24.07 -23.82
N LYS A 526 -28.95 -24.06 -23.36
CA LYS A 526 -30.13 -24.04 -24.23
C LYS A 526 -30.21 -22.73 -25.00
N ASP A 527 -29.90 -21.63 -24.33
CA ASP A 527 -29.87 -20.32 -24.95
C ASP A 527 -28.79 -20.22 -26.02
N ILE A 528 -27.56 -20.69 -25.75
CA ILE A 528 -26.46 -20.71 -26.73
C ILE A 528 -26.85 -21.51 -27.97
N LYS A 529 -27.35 -22.74 -27.79
CA LYS A 529 -27.80 -23.60 -28.89
C LYS A 529 -28.92 -22.93 -29.71
N ALA A 530 -29.85 -22.24 -29.05
CA ALA A 530 -30.93 -21.51 -29.73
C ALA A 530 -30.50 -20.17 -30.34
N LEU A 531 -29.36 -19.61 -29.93
CA LEU A 531 -28.88 -18.30 -30.37
C LEU A 531 -28.21 -18.36 -31.74
N LEU A 532 -27.45 -19.42 -32.03
CA LEU A 532 -26.78 -19.59 -33.33
C LEU A 532 -27.71 -19.45 -34.55
N PRO A 533 -28.82 -20.21 -34.67
CA PRO A 533 -29.75 -20.05 -35.80
C PRO A 533 -30.42 -18.67 -35.83
N LYS A 534 -30.66 -18.04 -34.66
CA LYS A 534 -31.20 -16.67 -34.61
C LYS A 534 -30.22 -15.64 -35.16
N VAL A 535 -28.93 -15.77 -34.87
CA VAL A 535 -27.88 -14.89 -35.38
C VAL A 535 -27.75 -15.05 -36.90
N GLN A 536 -27.73 -16.29 -37.39
CA GLN A 536 -27.67 -16.59 -38.84
C GLN A 536 -28.85 -15.97 -39.58
N ASN A 537 -30.09 -16.27 -39.15
CA ASN A 537 -31.31 -15.71 -39.75
C ASN A 537 -31.26 -14.18 -39.79
N LYS A 538 -30.78 -13.55 -38.70
CA LYS A 538 -30.72 -12.10 -38.65
C LYS A 538 -29.62 -11.51 -39.52
N LEU A 539 -28.50 -12.18 -39.72
CA LEU A 539 -27.50 -11.77 -40.70
C LEU A 539 -28.04 -11.91 -42.13
N GLU A 540 -28.81 -12.95 -42.43
CA GLU A 540 -29.45 -13.12 -43.74
C GLU A 540 -30.47 -12.03 -44.03
N GLU A 541 -31.32 -11.68 -43.05
CA GLU A 541 -32.29 -10.59 -43.19
C GLU A 541 -31.63 -9.23 -43.48
N TYR A 542 -30.41 -9.00 -42.97
CA TYR A 542 -29.62 -7.80 -43.24
C TYR A 542 -28.76 -7.92 -44.51
N GLY A 543 -28.87 -9.02 -45.26
CA GLY A 543 -28.05 -9.31 -46.44
C GLY A 543 -26.55 -9.41 -46.13
N ALA A 544 -26.19 -9.65 -44.88
CA ALA A 544 -24.83 -9.57 -44.37
C ALA A 544 -24.17 -10.94 -44.14
N PHE A 545 -24.88 -12.05 -44.39
CA PHE A 545 -24.37 -13.42 -44.17
C PHE A 545 -23.49 -13.92 -45.31
N ASP A 546 -22.36 -13.24 -45.50
CA ASP A 546 -21.35 -13.55 -46.51
C ASP A 546 -20.56 -14.84 -46.22
N LYS A 547 -19.66 -15.22 -47.13
CA LYS A 547 -18.83 -16.42 -47.05
C LYS A 547 -18.02 -16.48 -45.75
N GLY A 548 -17.55 -15.33 -45.26
CA GLY A 548 -16.76 -15.29 -44.05
C GLY A 548 -17.58 -15.56 -42.79
N LYS A 549 -18.75 -14.95 -42.67
CA LYS A 549 -19.66 -15.19 -41.53
C LYS A 549 -20.26 -16.59 -41.57
N ARG A 550 -20.51 -17.16 -42.76
CA ARG A 550 -20.90 -18.57 -42.92
C ARG A 550 -19.84 -19.53 -42.40
N LEU A 551 -18.57 -19.23 -42.65
CA LEU A 551 -17.45 -20.05 -42.18
C LEU A 551 -17.32 -20.02 -40.65
N ILE A 552 -17.40 -18.83 -40.04
CA ILE A 552 -17.45 -18.69 -38.56
C ILE A 552 -18.63 -19.48 -37.99
N ALA A 553 -19.81 -19.35 -38.59
CA ALA A 553 -21.00 -20.05 -38.12
C ALA A 553 -20.89 -21.58 -38.27
N SER A 554 -20.26 -22.06 -39.35
CA SER A 554 -20.01 -23.48 -39.58
C SER A 554 -19.06 -24.07 -38.53
N GLU A 555 -17.95 -23.39 -38.23
CA GLU A 555 -17.01 -23.84 -37.20
C GLU A 555 -17.61 -23.76 -35.80
N ALA A 556 -18.41 -22.72 -35.51
CA ALA A 556 -19.18 -22.64 -34.27
C ALA A 556 -20.14 -23.84 -34.15
N SER A 557 -20.88 -24.18 -35.22
CA SER A 557 -21.75 -25.37 -35.24
C SER A 557 -20.97 -26.65 -35.01
N LYS A 558 -19.81 -26.83 -35.67
CA LYS A 558 -18.96 -28.02 -35.52
C LYS A 558 -18.56 -28.22 -34.06
N TYR A 559 -17.98 -27.20 -33.43
CA TYR A 559 -17.54 -27.28 -32.03
C TYR A 559 -18.69 -27.46 -31.04
N LEU A 560 -19.83 -26.80 -31.26
CA LEU A 560 -21.01 -26.96 -30.41
C LEU A 560 -21.66 -28.36 -30.53
N LEU A 561 -21.47 -29.05 -31.66
CA LEU A 561 -21.89 -30.44 -31.84
C LEU A 561 -20.90 -31.41 -31.16
N GLU A 562 -19.59 -31.19 -31.33
CA GLU A 562 -18.53 -31.96 -30.65
C GLU A 562 -18.65 -31.88 -29.12
N ALA A 563 -19.05 -30.72 -28.61
CA ALA A 563 -19.33 -30.46 -27.20
C ALA A 563 -20.44 -31.33 -26.57
N GLY A 564 -21.34 -31.92 -27.36
CA GLY A 564 -22.44 -32.74 -26.86
C GLY A 564 -23.49 -31.99 -26.01
N GLU A 565 -24.11 -32.70 -25.06
CA GLU A 565 -25.14 -32.19 -24.14
C GLU A 565 -24.69 -32.25 -22.68
N GLY A 566 -25.29 -31.42 -21.83
CA GLY A 566 -25.05 -31.46 -20.38
C GLY A 566 -23.70 -30.84 -20.02
N TRP A 567 -23.43 -29.65 -20.56
CA TRP A 567 -22.15 -28.98 -20.38
C TRP A 567 -21.84 -28.75 -18.90
N LYS A 568 -20.66 -29.19 -18.45
CA LYS A 568 -20.16 -28.95 -17.09
C LYS A 568 -19.50 -27.57 -16.99
N MET A 569 -20.22 -26.55 -17.43
CA MET A 569 -19.74 -25.17 -17.51
C MET A 569 -20.75 -24.25 -16.82
N SER A 570 -20.28 -23.40 -15.92
CA SER A 570 -21.16 -22.47 -15.20
C SER A 570 -21.74 -21.42 -16.16
N THR A 571 -22.90 -20.84 -15.82
CA THR A 571 -23.47 -19.73 -16.62
C THR A 571 -22.48 -18.57 -16.74
N ASP A 572 -21.69 -18.28 -15.71
CA ASP A 572 -20.68 -17.22 -15.76
C ASP A 572 -19.56 -17.58 -16.73
N GLU A 573 -19.09 -18.83 -16.73
CA GLU A 573 -18.05 -19.31 -17.65
C GLU A 573 -18.52 -19.29 -19.12
N ILE A 574 -19.73 -19.79 -19.42
CA ILE A 574 -20.31 -19.74 -20.78
C ILE A 574 -20.31 -18.29 -21.29
N ASN A 575 -20.84 -17.38 -20.49
CA ASN A 575 -21.00 -15.99 -20.92
C ASN A 575 -19.66 -15.25 -20.96
N PHE A 576 -18.66 -15.68 -20.19
CA PHE A 576 -17.31 -15.16 -20.27
C PHE A 576 -16.67 -15.46 -21.63
N TYR A 577 -16.64 -16.73 -22.07
CA TYR A 577 -16.09 -17.08 -23.40
C TYR A 577 -16.90 -16.46 -24.54
N PHE A 578 -18.22 -16.35 -24.39
CA PHE A 578 -19.07 -15.65 -25.35
C PHE A 578 -18.67 -14.18 -25.49
N ALA A 579 -18.51 -13.47 -24.36
CA ALA A 579 -18.09 -12.08 -24.35
C ALA A 579 -16.67 -11.91 -24.89
N CYS A 580 -15.74 -12.84 -24.60
CA CYS A 580 -14.41 -12.86 -25.21
C CYS A 580 -14.48 -12.92 -26.75
N GLY A 581 -15.37 -13.76 -27.29
CA GLY A 581 -15.62 -13.83 -28.73
C GLY A 581 -16.12 -12.51 -29.30
N MET A 582 -17.04 -11.84 -28.60
CA MET A 582 -17.49 -10.51 -29.01
C MET A 582 -16.35 -9.47 -28.99
N ASN A 583 -15.45 -9.55 -28.00
CA ASN A 583 -14.36 -8.59 -27.84
C ASN A 583 -13.21 -8.79 -28.84
N LEU A 584 -12.92 -10.05 -29.20
CA LEU A 584 -11.82 -10.43 -30.10
C LEU A 584 -12.28 -10.63 -31.55
N VAL A 585 -13.38 -10.00 -31.93
CA VAL A 585 -13.96 -10.12 -33.28
C VAL A 585 -12.97 -9.76 -34.38
N ASP A 586 -12.10 -8.78 -34.15
CA ASP A 586 -11.13 -8.31 -35.13
C ASP A 586 -10.02 -9.35 -35.40
N ASP A 587 -9.62 -10.16 -34.41
CA ASP A 587 -8.67 -11.26 -34.60
C ASP A 587 -9.25 -12.32 -35.55
N ILE A 588 -10.54 -12.63 -35.41
CA ILE A 588 -11.24 -13.58 -36.30
C ILE A 588 -11.51 -12.97 -37.68
N GLU A 589 -11.93 -11.70 -37.77
CA GLU A 589 -12.07 -11.00 -39.05
C GLU A 589 -10.74 -10.99 -39.82
N GLY A 590 -9.61 -10.81 -39.12
CA GLY A 590 -8.27 -10.90 -39.69
C GLY A 590 -8.00 -12.26 -40.34
N VAL A 591 -8.42 -13.38 -39.75
CA VAL A 591 -8.25 -14.71 -40.36
C VAL A 591 -9.13 -14.88 -41.60
N VAL A 592 -10.39 -14.46 -41.50
CA VAL A 592 -11.41 -14.75 -42.52
C VAL A 592 -11.29 -13.85 -43.75
N TYR A 593 -10.93 -12.59 -43.57
CA TYR A 593 -10.96 -11.58 -44.65
C TYR A 593 -9.56 -11.13 -45.13
N ARG A 594 -8.45 -11.65 -44.57
CA ARG A 594 -7.08 -11.36 -45.05
C ARG A 594 -6.83 -11.80 -46.50
N LYS A 595 -7.58 -12.76 -47.05
CA LYS A 595 -7.39 -13.24 -48.44
C LYS A 595 -7.96 -12.32 -49.53
N THR A 596 -8.56 -11.19 -49.18
CA THR A 596 -9.20 -10.28 -50.15
C THR A 596 -8.29 -9.16 -50.65
N ASN A 597 -7.17 -8.87 -49.97
CA ASN A 597 -6.30 -7.73 -50.30
C ASN A 597 -4.98 -8.11 -51.01
N GLU A 598 -4.68 -9.40 -51.22
CA GLU A 598 -3.50 -9.85 -51.99
C GLU A 598 -3.79 -10.11 -53.48
N LYS A 599 -4.97 -9.71 -53.98
CA LYS A 599 -5.37 -9.87 -55.39
C LYS A 599 -5.67 -8.58 -56.13
N GLU A 600 -5.33 -7.43 -55.55
CA GLU A 600 -5.42 -6.11 -56.20
C GLU A 600 -4.10 -5.31 -56.10
N GLU A 601 -2.95 -6.00 -56.23
CA GLU A 601 -1.69 -5.39 -56.68
C GLU A 601 -1.23 -6.01 -58.00
#